data_AF-A0A3P5WSN0-F1
#
_entry.id   AF-A0A3P5WSN0-F1
#
_cell.length_a   1.000
_cell.length_b   1.000
_cell.length_c   1.000
_cell.angle_alpha   90.00
_cell.angle_beta   90.00
_cell.angle_gamma   90.00
#
_symmetry.space_group_name_H-M   'P 1'
#
loop_
_entity.id
_entity.type
_entity.pdbx_description
1 polymer ?
#
loop_
_entity_poly.entity_id
_entity_poly.type
_entity_poly.pdbx_seq_one_letter_code
_entity_poly.pdbx_strand_id
1 'polypeptide(L)'
;MRLSFILSPLMVLVCTACVDPGGDGVLTHSEHSLTAADRARIEAGMAGYLKTPVQLSGLRSSYGLGDGNVQVCGYVTTVTGGRTPPPALFAGTLLSSGPFVPYRVPGAGQDPQRIAAVQAFCRSQQIEI
;
A
#
# COMPACT_ATOMS: atom_id res chain seq x y z
N MET A 1 -48.49 -34.59 31.33
CA MET A 1 -49.02 -33.21 31.28
C MET A 1 -47.98 -32.32 31.93
N ARG A 2 -47.32 -31.34 31.32
CA ARG A 2 -47.37 -30.70 30.01
C ARG A 2 -45.94 -30.18 29.74
N LEU A 3 -45.40 -30.45 28.55
CA LEU A 3 -44.28 -29.73 27.96
C LEU A 3 -44.68 -28.25 27.84
N SER A 4 -43.80 -27.32 28.18
CA SER A 4 -43.91 -25.93 27.76
C SER A 4 -42.53 -25.42 27.35
N PHE A 5 -42.29 -25.57 26.05
CA PHE A 5 -41.36 -24.78 25.26
C PHE A 5 -41.70 -23.30 25.43
N ILE A 6 -40.72 -22.47 25.78
CA ILE A 6 -40.80 -21.02 25.53
C ILE A 6 -39.60 -20.64 24.66
N LEU A 7 -39.95 -20.28 23.43
CA LEU A 7 -39.12 -19.72 22.37
C LEU A 7 -38.68 -18.27 22.73
N SER A 8 -37.40 -17.99 22.51
CA SER A 8 -36.81 -16.74 21.94
C SER A 8 -36.99 -15.37 22.63
N PRO A 9 -36.12 -14.37 22.35
CA PRO A 9 -34.99 -14.38 21.40
C PRO A 9 -33.62 -14.20 22.07
N LEU A 10 -32.68 -14.99 21.60
CA LEU A 10 -31.25 -14.73 21.69
C LEU A 10 -31.00 -13.38 20.99
N MET A 11 -30.70 -12.35 21.76
CA MET A 11 -30.27 -11.05 21.25
C MET A 11 -28.88 -11.25 20.63
N VAL A 12 -28.84 -11.50 19.32
CA VAL A 12 -27.62 -11.55 18.52
C VAL A 12 -27.08 -10.12 18.44
N LEU A 13 -26.29 -9.73 19.45
CA LEU A 13 -25.46 -8.55 19.39
C LEU A 13 -24.29 -8.86 18.47
N VAL A 14 -24.46 -8.55 17.18
CA VAL A 14 -23.38 -8.43 16.22
C VAL A 14 -22.51 -7.24 16.64
N CYS A 15 -21.56 -7.48 17.55
CA CYS A 15 -20.44 -6.56 17.74
C CYS A 15 -19.38 -6.93 16.71
N THR A 16 -19.42 -6.18 15.60
CA THR A 16 -18.39 -6.01 14.56
C THR A 16 -17.10 -5.38 15.11
N ALA A 17 -16.65 -5.84 16.26
CA ALA A 17 -15.31 -5.57 16.78
C ALA A 17 -14.52 -6.87 16.71
N CYS A 18 -14.13 -7.26 15.50
CA CYS A 18 -12.95 -8.10 15.30
C CYS A 18 -11.73 -7.26 15.70
N VAL A 19 -11.58 -6.95 16.99
CA VAL A 19 -10.28 -6.60 17.53
C VAL A 19 -9.66 -7.95 17.84
N ASP A 20 -8.79 -8.39 16.95
CA ASP A 20 -7.89 -9.51 17.21
C ASP A 20 -6.81 -8.98 18.18
N PRO A 21 -6.76 -9.41 19.45
CA PRO A 21 -5.63 -9.12 20.32
C PRO A 21 -4.65 -10.28 20.20
N GLY A 22 -3.98 -10.39 19.05
CA GLY A 22 -2.86 -11.31 18.83
C GLY A 22 -1.72 -10.53 18.18
N GLY A 23 -0.49 -10.52 18.67
CA GLY A 23 0.10 -11.21 19.80
C GLY A 23 1.56 -10.74 19.93
N ASP A 24 2.19 -11.07 21.05
CA ASP A 24 3.64 -10.97 21.21
C ASP A 24 4.32 -11.85 20.14
N GLY A 25 4.78 -11.24 19.05
CA GLY A 25 5.39 -11.95 17.93
C GLY A 25 5.95 -10.96 16.93
N VAL A 26 7.25 -11.11 16.64
CA VAL A 26 8.03 -10.44 15.58
C VAL A 26 7.12 -9.80 14.50
N LEU A 27 7.16 -8.47 14.38
CA LEU A 27 6.44 -7.71 13.35
C LEU A 27 6.86 -8.19 11.96
N THR A 28 6.17 -9.18 11.40
CA THR A 28 6.30 -9.58 10.01
C THR A 28 5.24 -8.82 9.23
N HIS A 29 5.59 -7.66 8.66
CA HIS A 29 4.81 -6.86 7.69
C HIS A 29 3.29 -6.66 8.00
N SER A 30 2.92 -5.48 8.52
CA SER A 30 1.50 -5.09 8.61
C SER A 30 1.12 -4.20 7.42
N GLU A 31 -0.01 -4.47 6.77
CA GLU A 31 -0.58 -3.57 5.75
C GLU A 31 -0.76 -2.17 6.38
N HIS A 32 -0.15 -1.16 5.77
CA HIS A 32 -0.26 0.23 6.21
C HIS A 32 -1.34 0.94 5.40
N SER A 33 -2.26 1.63 6.07
CA SER A 33 -3.23 2.48 5.39
C SER A 33 -2.62 3.86 5.13
N LEU A 34 -2.47 4.23 3.85
CA LEU A 34 -1.92 5.53 3.46
C LEU A 34 -2.90 6.65 3.79
N THR A 35 -2.46 7.58 4.62
CA THR A 35 -3.20 8.82 4.87
C THR A 35 -3.13 9.76 3.66
N ALA A 36 -3.99 10.79 3.61
CA ALA A 36 -3.91 11.81 2.56
C ALA A 36 -2.55 12.53 2.55
N ALA A 37 -1.94 12.74 3.73
CA ALA A 37 -0.63 13.33 3.87
C ALA A 37 0.48 12.42 3.31
N ASP A 38 0.39 11.11 3.53
CA ASP A 38 1.32 10.14 2.96
C ASP A 38 1.26 10.15 1.43
N ARG A 39 0.04 10.14 0.87
CA ARG A 39 -0.18 10.23 -0.57
C ARG A 39 0.43 11.50 -1.16
N ALA A 40 0.22 12.65 -0.53
CA ALA A 40 0.82 13.91 -0.98
C ALA A 40 2.35 13.88 -0.97
N ARG A 41 2.96 13.22 0.03
CA ARG A 41 4.43 13.05 0.11
C ARG A 41 4.96 12.11 -0.97
N ILE A 42 4.23 11.04 -1.29
CA ILE A 42 4.57 10.12 -2.38
C ILE A 42 4.46 10.85 -3.73
N GLU A 43 3.37 11.58 -3.96
CA GLU A 43 3.17 12.40 -5.17
C GLU A 43 4.27 13.44 -5.34
N ALA A 44 4.62 14.17 -4.28
CA ALA A 44 5.71 15.14 -4.30
C ALA A 44 7.06 14.47 -4.61
N GLY A 45 7.36 13.32 -4.01
CA GLY A 45 8.58 12.55 -4.28
C GLY A 45 8.66 12.06 -5.72
N MET A 46 7.55 11.54 -6.26
CA MET A 46 7.47 11.06 -7.65
C MET A 46 7.51 12.20 -8.67
N ALA A 47 6.84 13.32 -8.41
CA ALA A 47 6.91 14.51 -9.24
C ALA A 47 8.35 15.08 -9.27
N GLY A 48 9.02 15.10 -8.11
CA GLY A 48 10.42 15.49 -8.00
C GLY A 48 11.38 14.55 -8.75
N TYR A 49 11.05 13.26 -8.82
CA TYR A 49 11.82 12.24 -9.54
C TYR A 49 11.62 12.30 -11.06
N LEU A 50 10.36 12.36 -11.52
CA LEU A 50 9.99 12.34 -12.94
C LEU A 50 10.00 13.72 -13.60
N LYS A 51 10.15 14.80 -12.82
CA LYS A 51 10.17 16.21 -13.26
C LYS A 51 8.95 16.61 -14.09
N THR A 52 7.85 15.90 -13.92
CA THR A 52 6.60 16.08 -14.67
C THR A 52 5.40 15.83 -13.76
N PRO A 53 4.19 16.33 -14.10
CA PRO A 53 2.98 15.99 -13.39
C PRO A 53 2.70 14.49 -13.45
N VAL A 54 2.38 13.91 -12.29
CA VAL A 54 2.13 12.47 -12.12
C VAL A 54 0.75 12.24 -11.51
N GLN A 55 0.17 11.10 -11.84
CA GLN A 55 -1.05 10.57 -11.22
C GLN A 55 -0.72 9.20 -10.61
N LEU A 56 -1.10 8.98 -9.36
CA LEU A 56 -0.83 7.74 -8.64
C LEU A 56 -2.12 6.93 -8.44
N SER A 57 -2.05 5.63 -8.70
CA SER A 57 -3.16 4.70 -8.51
C SER A 57 -2.69 3.34 -7.98
N GLY A 58 -3.62 2.54 -7.46
CA GLY A 58 -3.32 1.21 -6.92
C GLY A 58 -2.28 1.21 -5.80
N LEU A 59 -2.22 2.29 -5.02
CA LEU A 59 -1.25 2.41 -3.93
C LEU A 59 -1.52 1.33 -2.87
N ARG A 60 -0.52 0.51 -2.61
CA ARG A 60 -0.48 -0.44 -1.50
C ARG A 60 0.78 -0.22 -0.69
N SER A 61 0.69 -0.43 0.61
CA SER A 61 1.82 -0.24 1.50
C SER A 61 1.85 -1.21 2.65
N SER A 62 3.06 -1.46 3.13
CA SER A 62 3.35 -2.35 4.25
C SER A 62 4.45 -1.74 5.11
N TYR A 63 4.40 -1.98 6.42
CA TYR A 63 5.51 -1.62 7.29
C TYR A 63 6.73 -2.51 6.99
N GLY A 64 7.88 -1.87 6.77
CA GLY A 64 9.15 -2.57 6.65
C GLY A 64 9.56 -3.20 7.98
N LEU A 65 10.19 -4.38 7.92
CA LEU A 65 10.73 -5.06 9.10
C LEU A 65 11.84 -4.19 9.74
N GLY A 66 11.58 -3.61 10.91
CA GLY A 66 12.63 -3.08 11.80
C GLY A 66 12.91 -1.57 11.79
N ASP A 67 12.53 -0.83 10.73
CA ASP A 67 12.94 0.58 10.59
C ASP A 67 11.81 1.62 10.77
N GLY A 68 10.57 1.16 11.00
CA GLY A 68 9.40 2.05 11.10
C GLY A 68 9.03 2.78 9.79
N ASN A 69 9.71 2.45 8.70
CA ASN A 69 9.47 2.98 7.37
C ASN A 69 8.32 2.23 6.70
N VAL A 70 7.54 2.96 5.91
CA VAL A 70 6.43 2.41 5.15
C VAL A 70 6.90 2.17 3.71
N GLN A 71 6.83 0.94 3.24
CA GLN A 71 7.12 0.60 1.86
C GLN A 71 5.87 0.78 1.04
N VAL A 72 6.00 1.40 -0.13
CA VAL A 72 4.88 1.76 -0.99
C VAL A 72 5.12 1.21 -2.38
N CYS A 73 4.12 0.55 -2.93
CA CYS A 73 4.08 0.14 -4.32
C CYS A 73 2.80 0.64 -4.98
N GLY A 74 2.87 0.91 -6.28
CA GLY A 74 1.72 1.42 -7.01
C GLY A 74 2.00 1.61 -8.49
N TYR A 75 1.04 2.26 -9.12
CA TYR A 75 1.10 2.64 -10.52
C TYR A 75 1.24 4.15 -10.64
N VAL A 76 2.12 4.60 -11.54
CA VAL A 76 2.33 6.00 -11.86
C VAL A 76 2.04 6.24 -13.33
N THR A 77 1.29 7.30 -13.58
CA THR A 77 0.97 7.77 -14.92
C THR A 77 1.44 9.20 -15.08
N THR A 78 2.31 9.45 -16.05
CA THR A 78 2.75 10.81 -16.39
C THR A 78 1.80 11.42 -17.41
N VAL A 79 1.36 12.65 -17.19
CA VAL A 79 0.54 13.36 -18.19
C VAL A 79 1.44 14.32 -18.94
N THR A 80 1.88 13.91 -20.14
CA THR A 80 2.76 14.71 -20.98
C THR A 80 2.02 15.09 -22.26
N GLY A 81 1.81 16.38 -22.49
CA GLY A 81 1.21 16.89 -23.74
C GLY A 81 -0.22 16.40 -24.00
N GLY A 82 -1.02 16.19 -22.95
CA GLY A 82 -2.42 15.74 -23.07
C GLY A 82 -2.60 14.25 -23.42
N ARG A 83 -1.51 13.48 -23.49
CA ARG A 83 -1.56 12.02 -23.63
C ARG A 83 -1.25 11.33 -22.30
N THR A 84 -2.02 10.28 -22.02
CA THR A 84 -1.90 9.42 -20.85
C THR A 84 -1.28 8.09 -21.31
N PRO A 85 0.05 7.89 -21.17
CA PRO A 85 0.68 6.63 -21.49
C PRO A 85 0.22 5.52 -20.52
N PRO A 86 0.45 4.24 -20.85
CA PRO A 86 0.15 3.13 -19.95
C PRO A 86 0.82 3.31 -18.57
N PRO A 87 0.11 3.03 -17.46
CA PRO A 87 0.59 3.25 -16.10
C PRO A 87 1.82 2.39 -15.78
N ALA A 88 2.95 3.02 -15.42
CA ALA A 88 4.16 2.31 -15.07
C ALA A 88 4.17 1.92 -13.59
N LEU A 89 4.71 0.75 -13.26
CA LEU A 89 4.92 0.36 -11.86
C LEU A 89 5.97 1.24 -11.18
N PHE A 90 5.75 1.56 -9.92
CA PHE A 90 6.75 2.18 -9.07
C PHE A 90 6.72 1.59 -7.67
N ALA A 91 7.82 1.74 -6.97
CA ALA A 91 7.92 1.44 -5.57
C ALA A 91 8.84 2.44 -4.87
N GLY A 92 8.84 2.43 -3.54
CA GLY A 92 9.78 3.21 -2.75
C GLY A 92 9.46 3.17 -1.27
N THR A 93 10.19 3.98 -0.52
CA THR A 93 10.12 4.02 0.93
C THR A 93 9.62 5.38 1.39
N LEU A 94 8.58 5.38 2.20
CA LEU A 94 8.06 6.54 2.91
C LEU A 94 8.63 6.52 4.33
N LEU A 95 9.54 7.46 4.61
CA LEU A 95 10.16 7.62 5.92
C LEU A 95 9.11 8.11 6.94
N SER A 96 9.15 7.75 8.21
CA SER A 96 8.08 8.15 9.16
C SER A 96 7.91 9.67 9.31
N SER A 97 8.98 10.45 9.08
CA SER A 97 9.00 11.91 9.18
C SER A 97 9.68 12.62 8.00
N GLY A 98 9.91 11.92 6.87
CA GLY A 98 10.76 12.41 5.76
C GLY A 98 10.08 12.52 4.39
N PRO A 99 10.82 12.66 3.29
CA PRO A 99 10.26 12.53 1.95
C PRO A 99 9.99 11.07 1.58
N PHE A 100 9.18 10.86 0.54
CA PHE A 100 9.15 9.58 -0.16
C PHE A 100 10.42 9.43 -1.02
N VAL A 101 11.11 8.30 -0.85
CA VAL A 101 12.31 7.96 -1.60
C VAL A 101 11.95 6.88 -2.63
N PRO A 102 11.89 7.21 -3.94
CA PRO A 102 11.55 6.23 -4.96
C PRO A 102 12.65 5.18 -5.10
N TYR A 103 12.23 3.93 -5.25
CA TYR A 103 13.11 2.83 -5.61
C TYR A 103 13.62 3.01 -7.03
N ARG A 104 14.92 3.26 -7.18
CA ARG A 104 15.55 3.55 -8.48
C ARG A 104 15.91 2.26 -9.18
N VAL A 105 15.21 2.00 -10.28
CA VAL A 105 15.49 0.88 -11.17
C VAL A 105 15.87 1.46 -12.53
N PRO A 106 16.95 0.98 -13.17
CA PRO A 106 17.30 1.38 -14.52
C PRO A 106 16.21 0.98 -15.52
N GLY A 107 16.18 1.65 -16.67
CA GLY A 107 15.15 1.45 -17.68
C GLY A 107 13.97 2.42 -17.56
N ALA A 108 13.11 2.43 -18.56
CA ALA A 108 11.99 3.36 -18.67
C ALA A 108 10.66 2.64 -18.43
N GLY A 109 9.77 3.25 -17.64
CA GLY A 109 8.34 2.91 -17.60
C GLY A 109 8.01 1.41 -17.63
N GLN A 110 7.51 0.95 -18.78
CA GLN A 110 7.01 -0.40 -19.06
C GLN A 110 8.08 -1.40 -19.50
N ASP A 111 9.37 -1.08 -19.32
CA ASP A 111 10.43 -2.04 -19.60
C ASP A 111 10.24 -3.32 -18.77
N PRO A 112 10.23 -4.52 -19.37
CA PRO A 112 9.99 -5.77 -18.65
C PRO A 112 10.98 -6.04 -17.51
N GLN A 113 12.25 -5.66 -17.67
CA GLN A 113 13.26 -5.84 -16.63
C GLN A 113 13.00 -4.90 -15.46
N ARG A 114 12.63 -3.64 -15.78
CA ARG A 114 12.22 -2.66 -14.77
C ARG A 114 10.99 -3.13 -13.98
N ILE A 115 9.96 -3.59 -14.69
CA ILE A 115 8.73 -4.13 -14.09
C ILE A 115 9.07 -5.27 -13.14
N ALA A 116 9.85 -6.25 -13.60
CA ALA A 116 10.22 -7.41 -12.80
C ALA A 116 10.99 -7.02 -11.53
N ALA A 117 11.90 -6.04 -11.62
CA ALA A 117 12.64 -5.54 -10.46
C ALA A 117 11.75 -4.80 -9.46
N VAL A 118 10.82 -3.96 -9.92
CA VAL A 118 9.85 -3.29 -9.04
C VAL A 118 8.92 -4.31 -8.38
N GLN A 119 8.42 -5.30 -9.12
CA GLN A 119 7.58 -6.37 -8.56
C GLN A 119 8.35 -7.25 -7.56
N ALA A 120 9.64 -7.51 -7.81
CA ALA A 120 10.48 -8.23 -6.85
C ALA A 120 10.63 -7.45 -5.53
N PHE A 121 10.83 -6.12 -5.62
CA PHE A 121 10.82 -5.26 -4.44
C PHE A 121 9.49 -5.34 -3.69
N CYS A 122 8.36 -5.15 -4.37
CA CYS A 122 7.03 -5.18 -3.73
C CYS A 122 6.76 -6.52 -3.03
N ARG A 123 7.04 -7.64 -3.71
CA ARG A 123 6.91 -8.98 -3.13
C ARG A 123 7.81 -9.21 -1.93
N SER A 124 9.03 -8.63 -1.92
CA SER A 124 9.92 -8.70 -0.75
C SER A 124 9.35 -7.99 0.48
N GLN A 125 8.43 -7.05 0.27
CA GLN A 125 7.73 -6.31 1.34
C GLN A 125 6.31 -6.86 1.58
N GLN A 126 6.00 -8.03 1.01
CA GLN A 126 4.69 -8.66 1.03
C GLN A 126 3.56 -7.78 0.45
N ILE A 127 3.90 -6.91 -0.50
CA ILE A 127 2.93 -6.08 -1.23
C ILE A 127 2.67 -6.71 -2.60
N GLU A 128 1.43 -7.15 -2.83
CA GLU A 128 0.99 -7.70 -4.13
C GLU A 128 0.28 -6.64 -4.97
N ILE A 129 0.74 -6.44 -6.20
CA ILE A 129 0.32 -5.35 -7.11
C ILE A 129 0.13 -5.86 -8.54
#